data_AF-A0A377K843-F1
#
_entry.id   AF-A0A377K843-F1
#
_cell.length_a   1.000
_cell.length_b   1.000
_cell.length_c   1.000
_cell.angle_alpha   90.00
_cell.angle_beta   90.00
_cell.angle_gamma   90.00
#
_symmetry.space_group_name_H-M   'P 1'
#
loop_
_entity.id
_entity.type
_entity.pdbx_description
1 polymer ?
#
loop_
_entity_poly.entity_id
_entity_poly.type
_entity_poly.pdbx_seq_one_letter_code
_entity_poly.pdbx_strand_id
1 'polypeptide(L)'
;MTAPSQVLKIRRPDDWHLHLRDGDMLKTVVPYTSEIYGRAIVMPNLAPPVTTVEAAVAYRQRILDAVPAGHDFTPLMTCYLTDSLDPNELERGFNEGVFTAANFIRQTQPLTPATALRQLTQSCRYLSAWKKSVCRYWCMVK
;
A
#
# COMPACT_ATOMS: atom_id res chain seq x y z
N MET A 1 48.13 3.38 -6.56
CA MET A 1 47.11 2.57 -7.26
C MET A 1 45.94 2.41 -6.31
N THR A 2 44.77 2.94 -6.65
CA THR A 2 43.56 2.83 -5.81
C THR A 2 43.00 1.42 -5.95
N ALA A 3 42.69 0.76 -4.83
CA ALA A 3 42.04 -0.55 -4.88
C ALA A 3 40.68 -0.43 -5.60
N PRO A 4 40.29 -1.41 -6.42
CA PRO A 4 38.99 -1.39 -7.09
C PRO A 4 37.86 -1.39 -6.06
N SER A 5 36.80 -0.65 -6.34
CA SER A 5 35.61 -0.61 -5.47
C SER A 5 34.99 -2.01 -5.34
N GLN A 6 34.63 -2.38 -4.12
CA GLN A 6 33.95 -3.64 -3.88
C GLN A 6 32.52 -3.60 -4.46
N VAL A 7 32.13 -4.68 -5.16
CA VAL A 7 30.81 -4.81 -5.81
C VAL A 7 29.95 -5.83 -5.06
N LEU A 8 28.71 -5.45 -4.74
CA LEU A 8 27.71 -6.35 -4.16
C LEU A 8 26.59 -6.63 -5.17
N LYS A 9 26.39 -7.90 -5.53
CA LYS A 9 25.31 -8.34 -6.41
C LYS A 9 24.21 -8.99 -5.58
N ILE A 10 23.01 -8.42 -5.62
CA ILE A 10 21.83 -8.93 -4.92
C ILE A 10 20.73 -9.31 -5.92
N ARG A 11 19.76 -10.12 -5.47
CA ARG A 11 18.51 -10.30 -6.19
C ARG A 11 17.77 -8.96 -6.26
N ARG A 12 17.00 -8.74 -7.33
CA ARG A 12 16.22 -7.51 -7.47
C ARG A 12 15.32 -7.33 -6.24
N PRO A 13 15.39 -6.17 -5.54
CA PRO A 13 14.64 -5.94 -4.32
C PRO A 13 13.18 -5.54 -4.61
N ASP A 14 12.39 -5.50 -3.55
CA ASP A 14 11.03 -4.95 -3.51
C ASP A 14 10.92 -3.90 -2.40
N ASP A 15 10.06 -2.90 -2.58
CA ASP A 15 9.80 -1.84 -1.58
C ASP A 15 8.47 -2.09 -0.86
N TRP A 16 8.52 -2.46 0.42
CA TRP A 16 7.34 -2.86 1.18
C TRP A 16 6.57 -1.68 1.81
N HIS A 17 6.96 -0.43 1.56
CA HIS A 17 6.22 0.76 2.01
C HIS A 17 6.55 1.98 1.14
N LEU A 18 5.68 2.31 0.18
CA LEU A 18 5.93 3.38 -0.78
C LEU A 18 4.76 4.37 -0.94
N HIS A 19 5.09 5.66 -1.06
CA HIS A 19 4.15 6.75 -1.35
C HIS A 19 4.40 7.32 -2.74
N LEU A 20 3.57 6.94 -3.72
CA LEU A 20 3.71 7.38 -5.11
C LEU A 20 2.94 8.67 -5.44
N ARG A 21 2.02 9.09 -4.56
CA ARG A 21 1.15 10.27 -4.77
C ARG A 21 0.31 10.13 -6.04
N ASP A 22 -0.15 11.23 -6.63
CA ASP A 22 -0.97 11.21 -7.85
C ASP A 22 -0.60 12.36 -8.80
N GLY A 23 -1.14 12.34 -10.02
CA GLY A 23 -0.97 13.39 -11.01
C GLY A 23 0.48 13.54 -11.48
N ASP A 24 0.97 14.77 -11.60
CA ASP A 24 2.32 15.02 -12.13
C ASP A 24 3.42 14.59 -11.17
N MET A 25 3.13 14.59 -9.86
CA MET A 25 4.05 14.05 -8.86
C MET A 25 4.22 12.54 -9.06
N LEU A 26 3.14 11.80 -9.34
CA LEU A 26 3.21 10.37 -9.66
C LEU A 26 4.12 10.10 -10.86
N LYS A 27 3.92 10.80 -11.96
CA LYS A 27 4.76 10.68 -13.17
C LYS A 27 6.23 10.98 -12.91
N THR A 28 6.50 11.89 -11.98
CA THR A 28 7.86 12.27 -11.60
C THR A 28 8.54 11.21 -10.73
N VAL A 29 7.81 10.59 -9.79
CA VAL A 29 8.41 9.70 -8.78
C VAL A 29 8.45 8.23 -9.16
N VAL A 30 7.51 7.73 -9.98
CA VAL A 30 7.46 6.32 -10.41
C VAL A 30 8.75 5.83 -11.09
N PRO A 31 9.42 6.61 -11.95
CA PRO A 31 10.67 6.17 -12.58
C PRO A 31 11.75 5.76 -11.57
N TYR A 32 11.94 6.53 -10.49
CA TYR A 32 12.94 6.24 -9.45
C TYR A 32 12.70 4.92 -8.70
N THR A 33 11.44 4.52 -8.55
CA THR A 33 11.15 3.21 -7.96
C THR A 33 11.27 2.10 -8.99
N SER A 34 10.64 2.27 -10.15
CA SER A 34 10.51 1.21 -11.15
C SER A 34 11.84 0.81 -11.79
N GLU A 35 12.85 1.70 -11.81
CA GLU A 35 14.19 1.38 -12.28
C GLU A 35 14.93 0.35 -11.40
N ILE A 36 14.66 0.33 -10.08
CA ILE A 36 15.35 -0.52 -9.11
C ILE A 36 14.48 -1.71 -8.68
N TYR A 37 13.25 -1.43 -8.25
CA TYR A 37 12.41 -2.40 -7.54
C TYR A 37 11.53 -3.19 -8.50
N GLY A 38 11.35 -4.48 -8.23
CA GLY A 38 10.42 -5.32 -8.99
C GLY A 38 8.97 -5.07 -8.59
N ARG A 39 8.72 -4.88 -7.30
CA ARG A 39 7.37 -4.66 -6.75
C ARG A 39 7.41 -3.62 -5.64
N ALA A 40 6.29 -2.96 -5.40
CA ALA A 40 6.15 -2.12 -4.22
C ALA A 40 4.75 -2.15 -3.60
N ILE A 41 4.66 -2.14 -2.27
CA ILE A 41 3.41 -1.91 -1.53
C ILE A 41 3.08 -0.42 -1.56
N VAL A 42 2.04 -0.07 -2.31
CA VAL A 42 1.64 1.32 -2.53
C VAL A 42 0.65 1.74 -1.46
N MET A 43 1.02 2.80 -0.72
CA MET A 43 0.21 3.32 0.38
C MET A 43 -1.04 4.07 -0.13
N PRO A 44 -2.19 3.98 0.58
CA PRO A 44 -3.49 4.39 0.05
C PRO A 44 -3.93 5.80 0.49
N ASN A 45 -3.04 6.57 1.11
CA ASN A 45 -3.28 7.90 1.70
C ASN A 45 -3.23 9.03 0.66
N LEU A 46 -3.98 8.86 -0.43
CA LEU A 46 -4.29 9.94 -1.37
C LEU A 46 -5.35 10.88 -0.79
N ALA A 47 -5.66 11.96 -1.52
CA ALA A 47 -6.75 12.87 -1.21
C ALA A 47 -7.75 12.88 -2.38
N PRO A 48 -8.89 12.16 -2.30
CA PRO A 48 -9.35 11.32 -1.17
C PRO A 48 -8.58 10.00 -1.04
N PRO A 49 -8.62 9.33 0.14
CA PRO A 49 -7.92 8.06 0.35
C PRO A 49 -8.55 6.92 -0.46
N VAL A 50 -7.74 5.90 -0.76
CA VAL A 50 -8.19 4.72 -1.51
C VAL A 50 -8.90 3.75 -0.56
N THR A 51 -10.24 3.77 -0.59
CA THR A 51 -11.09 2.94 0.28
C THR A 51 -11.96 1.93 -0.49
N THR A 52 -11.95 1.95 -1.82
CA THR A 52 -12.78 1.06 -2.67
C THR A 52 -11.91 0.31 -3.67
N VAL A 53 -12.40 -0.83 -4.12
CA VAL A 53 -11.76 -1.66 -5.16
C VAL A 53 -11.60 -0.85 -6.45
N GLU A 54 -12.66 -0.14 -6.84
CA GLU A 54 -12.66 0.70 -8.04
C GLU A 54 -11.56 1.77 -7.98
N ALA A 55 -11.44 2.49 -6.85
CA ALA A 55 -10.40 3.50 -6.68
C ALA A 55 -9.00 2.90 -6.75
N ALA A 56 -8.81 1.69 -6.21
CA ALA A 56 -7.54 0.99 -6.24
C ALA A 56 -7.16 0.51 -7.65
N VAL A 57 -8.12 -0.02 -8.41
CA VAL A 57 -7.92 -0.42 -9.81
C VAL A 57 -7.57 0.80 -10.66
N ALA A 58 -8.33 1.89 -10.53
CA ALA A 58 -8.07 3.13 -11.26
C ALA A 58 -6.69 3.70 -10.91
N TYR A 59 -6.30 3.69 -9.62
CA TYR A 59 -4.99 4.19 -9.20
C TYR A 59 -3.85 3.28 -9.68
N ARG A 60 -4.03 1.95 -9.62
CA ARG A 60 -3.08 0.99 -10.19
C ARG A 60 -2.82 1.29 -11.66
N GLN A 61 -3.87 1.54 -12.44
CA GLN A 61 -3.73 1.85 -13.86
C GLN A 61 -2.92 3.13 -14.07
N ARG A 62 -3.22 4.21 -13.33
CA ARG A 62 -2.43 5.46 -13.41
C ARG A 62 -0.95 5.25 -13.08
N ILE A 63 -0.63 4.38 -12.12
CA ILE A 63 0.75 4.04 -11.78
C ILE A 63 1.42 3.32 -12.96
N LEU A 64 0.76 2.30 -13.53
CA LEU A 64 1.28 1.54 -14.67
C LEU A 64 1.49 2.42 -15.90
N ASP A 65 0.58 3.36 -16.16
CA ASP A 65 0.69 4.33 -17.26
C ASP A 65 1.89 5.29 -17.07
N ALA A 66 2.34 5.48 -15.83
CA ALA A 66 3.50 6.30 -15.48
C ALA A 66 4.82 5.51 -15.46
N VAL A 67 4.80 4.19 -15.65
CA VAL A 67 6.01 3.36 -15.70
C VAL A 67 6.71 3.54 -17.05
N PRO A 68 8.00 3.94 -17.09
CA PRO A 68 8.76 4.03 -18.33
C PRO A 68 8.85 2.70 -19.08
N ALA A 69 8.88 2.77 -20.41
CA ALA A 69 9.05 1.59 -21.25
C ALA A 69 10.35 0.83 -20.89
N GLY A 70 10.25 -0.49 -20.76
CA GLY A 70 11.36 -1.37 -20.40
C GLY A 70 11.54 -1.62 -18.91
N HIS A 71 10.83 -0.88 -18.04
CA HIS A 71 10.79 -1.20 -16.61
C HIS A 71 9.76 -2.30 -16.35
N ASP A 72 10.17 -3.33 -15.60
CA ASP A 72 9.27 -4.36 -15.08
C ASP A 72 8.96 -4.04 -13.62
N PHE A 73 7.80 -3.42 -13.37
CA PHE A 73 7.37 -2.96 -12.06
C PHE A 73 5.92 -3.34 -11.78
N THR A 74 5.67 -3.96 -10.61
CA THR A 74 4.33 -4.33 -10.17
C THR A 74 3.92 -3.57 -8.89
N PRO A 75 2.99 -2.62 -8.98
CA PRO A 75 2.41 -1.99 -7.80
C PRO A 75 1.43 -2.94 -7.09
N LEU A 76 1.64 -3.14 -5.79
CA LEU A 76 0.81 -3.93 -4.89
C LEU A 76 -0.08 -2.98 -4.08
N MET A 77 -1.35 -2.91 -4.45
CA MET A 77 -2.26 -1.90 -3.91
C MET A 77 -2.71 -2.24 -2.49
N THR A 78 -3.04 -1.21 -1.72
CA THR A 78 -3.56 -1.35 -0.36
C THR A 78 -4.88 -0.60 -0.17
N CYS A 79 -5.66 -1.02 0.82
CA CYS A 79 -6.89 -0.34 1.23
C CYS A 79 -6.64 0.55 2.46
N TYR A 80 -7.16 1.76 2.47
CA TYR A 80 -7.13 2.63 3.64
C TYR A 80 -8.25 2.25 4.60
N LEU A 81 -7.91 1.89 5.84
CA LEU A 81 -8.90 1.57 6.86
C LEU A 81 -9.51 2.86 7.45
N THR A 82 -10.80 3.07 7.19
CA THR A 82 -11.59 4.18 7.76
C THR A 82 -12.70 3.66 8.66
N ASP A 83 -13.40 4.55 9.37
CA ASP A 83 -14.51 4.15 10.24
C ASP A 83 -15.75 3.68 9.45
N SER A 84 -15.88 4.18 8.21
CA SER A 84 -17.02 3.95 7.32
C SER A 84 -16.74 2.91 6.24
N LEU A 85 -15.55 2.30 6.22
CA LEU A 85 -15.21 1.25 5.27
C LEU A 85 -16.10 0.03 5.48
N ASP A 86 -16.76 -0.42 4.42
CA ASP A 86 -17.51 -1.68 4.43
C ASP A 86 -16.50 -2.87 4.47
N PRO A 87 -16.57 -3.75 5.49
CA PRO A 87 -15.73 -4.95 5.53
C PRO A 87 -15.87 -5.84 4.30
N ASN A 88 -17.06 -5.88 3.67
CA ASN A 88 -17.28 -6.66 2.44
C ASN A 88 -16.48 -6.09 1.26
N GLU A 89 -16.25 -4.78 1.21
CA GLU A 89 -15.43 -4.14 0.16
C GLU A 89 -13.96 -4.54 0.30
N LEU A 90 -13.47 -4.63 1.55
CA LEU A 90 -12.12 -5.10 1.83
C LEU A 90 -11.96 -6.59 1.49
N GLU A 91 -12.93 -7.43 1.86
CA GLU A 91 -12.93 -8.86 1.52
C GLU A 91 -13.00 -9.08 0.00
N ARG A 92 -13.89 -8.35 -0.68
CA ARG A 92 -14.03 -8.37 -2.14
C ARG A 92 -12.72 -8.00 -2.83
N GLY A 93 -12.12 -6.87 -2.48
CA GLY A 93 -10.87 -6.44 -3.09
C GLY A 93 -9.70 -7.38 -2.82
N PHE A 94 -9.69 -8.06 -1.67
CA PHE A 94 -8.72 -9.11 -1.39
C PHE A 94 -8.95 -10.34 -2.29
N ASN A 95 -10.19 -10.85 -2.36
CA ASN A 95 -10.54 -12.04 -3.16
C ASN A 95 -10.36 -11.82 -4.66
N GLU A 96 -10.59 -10.60 -5.16
CA GLU A 96 -10.35 -10.20 -6.55
C GLU A 96 -8.86 -9.94 -6.86
N GLY A 97 -7.97 -10.04 -5.86
CA GLY A 97 -6.53 -9.80 -6.04
C GLY A 97 -6.15 -8.33 -6.25
N VAL A 98 -7.06 -7.40 -5.91
CA VAL A 98 -6.83 -5.95 -6.01
C VAL A 98 -6.06 -5.44 -4.79
N PHE A 99 -6.45 -5.84 -3.58
CA PHE A 99 -5.77 -5.45 -2.34
C PHE A 99 -4.79 -6.52 -1.87
N THR A 100 -3.52 -6.14 -1.73
CA THR A 100 -2.49 -6.98 -1.12
C THR A 100 -2.49 -6.87 0.41
N ALA A 101 -2.80 -5.69 0.92
CA ALA A 101 -2.86 -5.40 2.36
C ALA A 101 -3.83 -4.26 2.66
N ALA A 102 -4.10 -4.03 3.95
CA ALA A 102 -4.82 -2.88 4.45
C ALA A 102 -3.92 -2.03 5.34
N ASN A 103 -3.98 -0.71 5.20
CA ASN A 103 -3.18 0.22 5.97
C ASN A 103 -4.04 0.95 6.99
N PHE A 104 -3.61 0.92 8.25
CA PHE A 104 -4.23 1.66 9.34
C PHE A 104 -3.38 2.87 9.70
N ILE A 105 -3.92 4.08 9.55
CA ILE A 105 -3.29 5.29 10.05
C ILE A 105 -4.09 5.79 11.24
N ARG A 106 -3.39 6.06 12.34
CA ARG A 106 -3.99 6.61 13.54
C ARG A 106 -4.60 7.98 13.21
N GLN A 107 -5.89 8.15 13.49
CA GLN A 107 -6.49 9.48 13.40
C GLN A 107 -5.89 10.39 14.47
N THR A 108 -5.56 11.63 14.09
CA THR A 108 -5.12 12.69 14.99
C THR A 108 -6.31 13.21 15.80
N GLN A 109 -6.70 12.44 16.81
CA GLN A 109 -7.63 12.87 17.86
C GLN A 109 -6.97 12.79 19.24
N PRO A 110 -7.43 13.57 20.23
CA PRO A 110 -6.93 13.47 21.60
C PRO A 110 -7.06 12.03 22.10
N LEU A 111 -5.96 11.46 22.63
CA LEU A 111 -5.93 10.10 23.15
C LEU A 111 -6.70 10.02 24.46
N THR A 112 -8.00 9.80 24.35
CA THR A 112 -8.86 9.38 25.46
C THR A 112 -8.93 7.85 25.51
N PRO A 113 -9.19 7.23 26.68
CA PRO A 113 -9.42 5.78 26.75
C PRO A 113 -10.49 5.30 25.77
N ALA A 114 -11.55 6.09 25.56
CA ALA A 114 -12.64 5.77 24.63
C ALA A 114 -12.18 5.76 23.15
N THR A 115 -11.36 6.73 22.73
CA THR A 115 -10.85 6.80 21.35
C THR A 115 -9.82 5.70 21.08
N ALA A 116 -8.97 5.38 22.06
CA ALA A 116 -8.03 4.26 21.98
C ALA A 116 -8.76 2.90 21.89
N LEU A 117 -9.78 2.66 22.72
CA LEU A 117 -10.56 1.42 22.68
C LEU A 117 -11.33 1.29 21.36
N ARG A 118 -11.87 2.40 20.84
CA ARG A 118 -12.55 2.45 19.54
C ARG A 118 -11.61 2.06 18.40
N GLN A 119 -10.39 2.60 18.36
CA GLN A 119 -9.38 2.25 17.36
C GLN A 119 -8.95 0.77 17.43
N LEU A 120 -8.75 0.22 18.64
CA LEU A 120 -8.42 -1.20 18.82
C LEU A 120 -9.57 -2.10 18.38
N THR A 121 -10.81 -1.78 18.76
CA THR A 121 -11.99 -2.55 18.37
C THR A 121 -12.21 -2.51 16.85
N GLN A 122 -11.92 -1.39 16.21
CA GLN A 122 -11.96 -1.24 14.74
C GLN A 122 -10.95 -2.17 14.08
N SER A 123 -9.70 -2.17 14.56
CA SER A 123 -8.67 -3.06 14.05
C SER A 123 -9.08 -4.52 14.19
N CYS A 124 -9.71 -4.91 15.30
CA CYS A 124 -10.24 -6.27 15.51
C CYS A 124 -11.37 -6.63 14.54
N ARG A 125 -12.27 -5.70 14.18
CA ARG A 125 -13.34 -5.94 13.19
C ARG A 125 -12.78 -6.19 11.80
N TYR A 126 -11.81 -5.40 11.36
CA TYR A 126 -11.17 -5.65 10.07
C TYR A 126 -10.30 -6.91 10.10
N LEU A 127 -9.62 -7.19 11.21
CA LEU A 127 -8.86 -8.43 11.40
C LEU A 127 -9.75 -9.67 11.36
N SER A 128 -11.00 -9.62 11.83
CA SER A 128 -11.90 -10.77 11.75
C SER A 128 -12.44 -11.00 10.34
N ALA A 129 -12.76 -9.93 9.59
CA ALA A 129 -13.09 -10.02 8.17
C ALA A 129 -11.91 -10.56 7.36
N TRP A 130 -10.71 -10.03 7.61
CA TRP A 130 -9.50 -10.39 6.86
C TRP A 130 -8.93 -11.77 7.23
N LYS A 131 -9.03 -12.21 8.50
CA LYS A 131 -8.62 -13.56 8.95
C LYS A 131 -9.47 -14.67 8.35
N LYS A 132 -10.72 -14.41 7.95
CA LYS A 132 -11.53 -15.40 7.23
C LYS A 132 -10.96 -15.68 5.83
N SER A 133 -10.21 -14.73 5.27
CA SER A 133 -9.76 -14.79 3.88
C SER A 133 -8.26 -15.04 3.73
N VAL A 134 -7.34 -14.48 4.53
CA VAL A 134 -5.90 -14.80 4.39
C VAL A 134 -5.00 -14.64 5.63
N CYS A 135 -4.11 -15.63 5.78
CA CYS A 135 -2.90 -15.62 6.58
C CYS A 135 -1.71 -15.23 5.68
N ARG A 136 -1.45 -13.93 5.45
CA ARG A 136 -0.21 -13.43 4.82
C ARG A 136 -0.13 -11.88 4.86
N TYR A 137 0.93 -11.39 5.50
CA TYR A 137 1.49 -10.02 5.52
C TYR A 137 0.66 -8.89 6.15
N TRP A 138 1.01 -8.55 7.39
CA TRP A 138 0.53 -7.37 8.11
C TRP A 138 1.67 -6.34 8.20
N CYS A 139 1.44 -5.11 7.78
CA CYS A 139 2.38 -4.01 8.01
C CYS A 139 1.73 -2.98 8.93
N MET A 140 2.23 -2.89 10.15
CA MET A 140 1.80 -1.93 11.16
C MET A 140 2.90 -0.89 11.29
N VAL A 141 2.65 0.32 10.78
CA VAL A 141 3.59 1.44 10.94
C VAL A 141 3.38 2.01 12.34
N LYS A 142 4.45 2.02 13.15
CA LYS A 142 4.44 2.52 14.53
C LYS A 142 4.08 4.01 14.62
#